data_AF-A0A819ABQ7-F1
#
_entry.id   AF-A0A819ABQ7-F1
#
_cell.length_a   1.000
_cell.length_b   1.000
_cell.length_c   1.000
_cell.angle_alpha   90.00
_cell.angle_beta   90.00
_cell.angle_gamma   90.00
#
_symmetry.space_group_name_H-M   'P 1'
#
loop_
_entity.id
_entity.type
_entity.pdbx_description
1 polymer ?
#
loop_
_entity_poly.entity_id
_entity_poly.type
_entity_poly.pdbx_seq_one_letter_code
_entity_poly.pdbx_strand_id
1 'polypeptide(L)'
;MEKIFLDAHSRIDRHWAIDIRAKLEVAIEKLLSTVRLTNTYSRHNHRDNGDDDNSSITTSDNEEEDYEQNAIVLAVRQDLAPALRALLEHGLYETNYSTALAVWGCFSTRANYSAANDTMHAWKLFLKYYDMKHGNEFANSPARKLSESFSLDVVGGKPITIKQCLLSGIDNIVKLHEKHNKSMDSCFKSFVCYALNEKKLVSFLRIILKTVPLIENYYQSWSYTKTTGFHDALHSLDRLTSIDFHLPINVSVRRFMNNRDLIE
;
A
#
# COMPACT_ATOMS: atom_id res chain seq x y z
N MET A 1 34.55 20.08 10.31
CA MET A 1 33.77 19.07 11.07
C MET A 1 32.39 18.84 10.48
N GLU A 2 31.66 19.87 10.05
CA GLU A 2 30.34 19.77 9.42
C GLU A 2 30.31 18.90 8.14
N LYS A 3 31.33 19.01 7.27
CA LYS A 3 31.46 18.18 6.05
C LYS A 3 31.66 16.68 6.31
N ILE A 4 32.31 16.32 7.41
CA ILE A 4 32.58 14.92 7.79
C ILE A 4 31.32 14.31 8.43
N PHE A 5 30.58 15.10 9.21
CA PHE A 5 29.31 14.68 9.81
C PHE A 5 28.23 14.45 8.75
N LEU A 6 28.16 15.31 7.73
CA LEU A 6 27.27 15.15 6.57
C LEU A 6 27.61 13.92 5.72
N ASP A 7 28.91 13.61 5.51
CA ASP A 7 29.31 12.42 4.75
C ASP A 7 29.02 11.11 5.51
N ALA A 8 29.20 11.10 6.84
CA ALA A 8 28.86 9.95 7.67
C ALA A 8 27.35 9.67 7.71
N HIS A 9 26.51 10.71 7.90
CA HIS A 9 25.05 10.59 7.79
C HIS A 9 24.64 10.09 6.41
N SER A 10 25.18 10.69 5.34
CA SER A 10 24.88 10.30 3.97
C SER A 10 25.24 8.85 3.65
N ARG A 11 26.29 8.28 4.27
CA ARG A 11 26.65 6.86 4.11
C ARG A 11 25.70 5.94 4.86
N ILE A 12 25.30 6.29 6.08
CA ILE A 12 24.35 5.51 6.89
C ILE A 12 22.96 5.52 6.24
N ASP A 13 22.51 6.67 5.76
CA ASP A 13 21.21 6.82 5.08
C ASP A 13 21.17 6.01 3.77
N ARG A 14 22.26 6.01 3.01
CA ARG A 14 22.38 5.16 1.80
C ARG A 14 22.34 3.67 2.14
N HIS A 15 23.05 3.23 3.17
CA HIS A 15 23.04 1.82 3.58
C HIS A 15 21.66 1.38 4.05
N TRP A 16 20.99 2.22 4.85
CA TRP A 16 19.63 1.98 5.31
C TRP A 16 18.64 1.90 4.14
N ALA A 17 18.73 2.81 3.17
CA ALA A 17 17.87 2.80 2.00
C ALA A 17 18.07 1.52 1.17
N ILE A 18 19.31 1.04 1.04
CA ILE A 18 19.64 -0.23 0.38
C ILE A 18 19.02 -1.42 1.14
N ASP A 19 19.11 -1.43 2.47
CA ASP A 19 18.54 -2.50 3.29
C ASP A 19 17.01 -2.56 3.18
N ILE A 20 16.32 -1.40 3.19
CA ILE A 20 14.86 -1.38 2.96
C ILE A 20 14.54 -1.83 1.53
N ARG A 21 15.30 -1.37 0.54
CA ARG A 21 15.12 -1.74 -0.85
C ARG A 21 15.26 -3.25 -1.06
N ALA A 22 16.23 -3.89 -0.42
CA ALA A 22 16.43 -5.33 -0.43
C ALA A 22 15.24 -6.07 0.19
N LYS A 23 14.69 -5.56 1.31
CA LYS A 23 13.47 -6.13 1.92
C LYS A 23 12.27 -6.11 0.96
N LEU A 24 12.12 -5.04 0.16
CA LEU A 24 11.09 -4.99 -0.87
C LEU A 24 11.31 -6.06 -1.95
N GLU A 25 12.53 -6.26 -2.44
CA GLU A 25 12.81 -7.35 -3.39
C GLU A 25 12.47 -8.72 -2.83
N VAL A 26 12.88 -8.99 -1.59
CA VAL A 26 12.60 -10.27 -0.93
C VAL A 26 11.09 -10.49 -0.82
N ALA A 27 10.32 -9.46 -0.46
CA ALA A 27 8.87 -9.56 -0.38
C ALA A 27 8.21 -9.79 -1.75
N ILE A 28 8.70 -9.16 -2.82
CA ILE A 28 8.23 -9.39 -4.18
C ILE A 28 8.53 -10.82 -4.63
N GLU A 29 9.75 -11.30 -4.42
CA GLU A 29 10.14 -12.66 -4.81
C GLU A 29 9.36 -13.71 -4.03
N LYS A 30 9.17 -13.49 -2.72
CA LYS A 30 8.31 -14.33 -1.88
C LYS A 30 6.90 -14.41 -2.45
N LEU A 31 6.26 -13.27 -2.75
CA LEU A 31 4.91 -13.25 -3.32
C LEU A 31 4.85 -14.00 -4.68
N LEU A 32 5.82 -13.77 -5.56
CA LEU A 32 5.89 -14.47 -6.85
C LEU A 32 6.05 -15.98 -6.67
N SER A 33 6.88 -16.41 -5.73
CA SER A 33 7.03 -17.83 -5.39
C SER A 33 5.74 -18.44 -4.85
N THR A 34 5.03 -17.73 -3.97
CA THR A 34 3.75 -18.17 -3.42
C THR A 34 2.71 -18.34 -4.53
N VAL A 35 2.58 -17.35 -5.42
CA VAL A 35 1.63 -17.44 -6.56
C VAL A 35 1.97 -18.60 -7.49
N ARG A 36 3.26 -18.84 -7.77
CA ARG A 36 3.69 -19.98 -8.60
C ARG A 36 3.31 -21.31 -7.95
N LEU A 37 3.58 -21.46 -6.66
CA LEU A 37 3.27 -22.67 -5.90
C LEU A 37 1.76 -22.94 -5.89
N THR A 38 0.95 -21.94 -5.52
CA THR A 38 -0.52 -22.04 -5.56
C THR A 38 -1.01 -22.50 -6.93
N ASN A 39 -0.56 -21.86 -8.03
CA ASN A 39 -0.94 -22.27 -9.38
C ASN A 39 -0.52 -23.70 -9.75
N THR A 40 0.59 -24.21 -9.22
CA THR A 40 1.01 -25.60 -9.46
C THR A 40 0.15 -26.61 -8.71
N TYR A 41 -0.25 -26.30 -7.48
CA TYR A 41 -1.14 -27.16 -6.69
C TYR A 41 -2.51 -27.27 -7.34
N SER A 42 -3.12 -26.15 -7.71
CA SER A 42 -4.44 -26.16 -8.38
C SER A 42 -4.44 -26.96 -9.70
N ARG A 43 -3.31 -27.00 -10.41
CA ARG A 43 -3.17 -27.76 -11.67
C ARG A 43 -2.95 -29.25 -11.46
N HIS A 44 -2.42 -29.67 -10.31
CA HIS A 44 -2.23 -31.09 -9.98
C HIS A 44 -3.55 -31.73 -9.56
N ASN A 45 -4.32 -31.09 -8.67
CA ASN A 45 -5.63 -31.58 -8.23
C ASN A 45 -6.62 -31.76 -9.39
N HIS A 46 -6.52 -30.94 -10.44
CA HIS A 46 -7.41 -31.07 -11.60
C HIS A 46 -7.06 -32.24 -12.54
N ARG A 47 -5.84 -32.81 -12.45
CA ARG A 47 -5.38 -33.91 -13.31
C ARG A 47 -5.64 -35.30 -12.74
N ASP A 48 -5.79 -35.43 -11.42
CA ASP A 48 -6.05 -36.73 -10.76
C ASP A 48 -7.54 -37.09 -10.71
N ASN A 49 -8.45 -36.15 -10.98
CA ASN A 49 -9.91 -36.40 -11.03
C ASN A 49 -10.40 -36.95 -12.38
N GLY A 50 -9.51 -37.45 -13.23
CA GLY A 50 -9.86 -38.12 -14.49
C GLY A 50 -9.80 -39.64 -14.31
N ASP A 51 -10.94 -40.23 -13.98
CA ASP A 51 -11.23 -41.66 -13.81
C ASP A 51 -11.45 -42.08 -12.35
N ASP A 52 -12.63 -41.79 -11.78
CA ASP A 52 -13.34 -42.76 -10.92
C ASP A 52 -14.76 -42.26 -10.57
N ASP A 53 -15.75 -43.03 -11.03
CA ASP A 53 -17.17 -42.92 -10.66
C ASP A 53 -17.34 -43.44 -9.22
N ASN A 54 -17.25 -42.58 -8.19
CA ASN A 54 -17.92 -42.84 -6.90
C ASN A 54 -17.99 -41.60 -5.99
N SER A 55 -19.17 -41.39 -5.40
CA SER A 55 -19.51 -40.31 -4.48
C SER A 55 -18.73 -40.34 -3.15
N SER A 56 -18.27 -39.18 -2.67
CA SER A 56 -18.25 -38.84 -1.24
C SER A 56 -18.06 -37.34 -1.03
N ILE A 57 -18.81 -36.81 -0.07
CA ILE A 57 -18.94 -35.43 0.40
C ILE A 57 -17.64 -34.61 0.33
N THR A 58 -17.67 -33.56 -0.49
CA THR A 58 -16.66 -32.53 -0.69
C THR A 58 -16.69 -31.53 0.47
N THR A 59 -15.93 -31.76 1.53
CA THR A 59 -15.68 -30.74 2.58
C THR A 59 -14.22 -30.33 2.67
N SER A 60 -13.26 -31.19 2.33
CA SER A 60 -11.82 -30.88 2.41
C SER A 60 -11.34 -29.92 1.31
N ASP A 61 -11.88 -30.01 0.10
CA ASP A 61 -11.40 -29.20 -1.05
C ASP A 61 -11.61 -27.68 -0.83
N ASN A 62 -12.69 -27.29 -0.13
CA ASN A 62 -12.97 -25.89 0.16
C ASN A 62 -12.03 -25.29 1.23
N GLU A 63 -11.48 -26.12 2.12
CA GLU A 63 -10.58 -25.67 3.18
C GLU A 63 -9.15 -25.47 2.67
N GLU A 64 -8.70 -26.29 1.71
CA GLU A 64 -7.39 -26.15 1.07
C GLU A 64 -7.32 -24.94 0.13
N GLU A 65 -8.36 -24.71 -0.69
CA GLU A 65 -8.43 -23.51 -1.55
C GLU A 65 -8.46 -22.21 -0.73
N ASP A 66 -9.17 -22.19 0.41
CA ASP A 66 -9.16 -21.04 1.33
C ASP A 66 -7.78 -20.83 1.95
N TYR A 67 -7.08 -21.90 2.32
CA TYR A 67 -5.70 -21.82 2.84
C TYR A 67 -4.70 -21.24 1.84
N GLU A 68 -4.78 -21.64 0.57
CA GLU A 68 -3.89 -21.16 -0.49
C GLU A 68 -4.12 -19.67 -0.80
N GLN A 69 -5.39 -19.27 -0.93
CA GLN A 69 -5.74 -17.87 -1.10
C GLN A 69 -5.31 -17.04 0.11
N ASN A 70 -5.43 -17.59 1.32
CA ASN A 70 -4.94 -16.98 2.54
C ASN A 70 -3.42 -16.77 2.53
N ALA A 71 -2.62 -17.68 1.95
CA ALA A 71 -1.18 -17.52 1.83
C ALA A 71 -0.79 -16.31 0.96
N ILE A 72 -1.46 -16.12 -0.18
CA ILE A 72 -1.25 -14.95 -1.07
C ILE A 72 -1.64 -13.66 -0.33
N VAL A 73 -2.78 -13.66 0.37
CA VAL A 73 -3.25 -12.51 1.16
C VAL A 73 -2.25 -12.14 2.25
N LEU A 74 -1.70 -13.13 2.96
CA LEU A 74 -0.67 -12.92 3.98
C LEU A 74 0.63 -12.38 3.38
N ALA A 75 1.11 -12.95 2.27
CA ALA A 75 2.31 -12.45 1.58
C ALA A 75 2.17 -10.98 1.17
N VAL A 76 1.00 -10.57 0.68
CA VAL A 76 0.74 -9.16 0.35
C VAL A 76 0.68 -8.28 1.60
N ARG A 77 -0.11 -8.68 2.60
CA ARG A 77 -0.43 -7.80 3.76
C ARG A 77 0.65 -7.78 4.84
N GLN A 78 1.42 -8.85 4.98
CA GLN A 78 2.45 -8.98 6.01
C GLN A 78 3.87 -8.76 5.49
N ASP A 79 4.15 -9.01 4.21
CA ASP A 79 5.49 -8.83 3.64
C ASP A 79 5.55 -7.65 2.68
N LEU A 80 4.79 -7.70 1.57
CA LEU A 80 4.88 -6.70 0.50
C LEU A 80 4.47 -5.30 0.95
N ALA A 81 3.29 -5.15 1.55
CA ALA A 81 2.78 -3.85 1.93
C ALA A 81 3.66 -3.17 3.00
N PRO A 82 4.12 -3.83 4.08
CA PRO A 82 5.06 -3.23 5.02
C PRO A 82 6.41 -2.85 4.40
N ALA A 83 6.96 -3.68 3.51
CA ALA A 83 8.23 -3.37 2.84
C ALA A 83 8.11 -2.16 1.90
N LEU A 84 7.03 -2.10 1.11
CA LEU A 84 6.73 -0.96 0.25
C LEU A 84 6.50 0.32 1.06
N ARG A 85 5.74 0.21 2.16
CA ARG A 85 5.49 1.33 3.09
C ARG A 85 6.79 1.87 3.65
N ALA A 86 7.66 1.01 4.17
CA ALA A 86 8.95 1.42 4.74
C ALA A 86 9.81 2.18 3.71
N LEU A 87 9.79 1.75 2.45
CA LEU A 87 10.53 2.42 1.39
C LEU A 87 9.92 3.78 1.03
N LEU A 88 8.58 3.87 0.98
CA LEU A 88 7.87 5.13 0.75
C LEU A 88 8.04 6.13 1.89
N GLU A 89 8.17 5.66 3.13
CA GLU A 89 8.36 6.50 4.32
C GLU A 89 9.81 6.95 4.51
N HIS A 90 10.76 6.44 3.74
CA HIS A 90 12.16 6.82 3.84
C HIS A 90 12.36 8.31 3.50
N GLY A 91 12.64 9.12 4.52
CA GLY A 91 12.77 10.57 4.40
C GLY A 91 11.44 11.30 4.22
N LEU A 92 10.32 10.65 4.56
CA LEU A 92 8.99 11.25 4.58
C LEU A 92 8.77 11.98 5.91
N TYR A 93 8.33 13.23 5.87
CA TYR A 93 8.11 14.05 7.07
C TYR A 93 6.81 14.84 6.98
N GLU A 94 6.23 15.18 8.13
CA GLU A 94 5.07 16.07 8.20
C GLU A 94 5.53 17.51 8.41
N THR A 95 5.13 18.41 7.51
CA THR A 95 5.32 19.85 7.71
C THR A 95 4.26 20.33 8.70
N ASN A 96 4.63 20.38 9.99
CA ASN A 96 3.81 21.00 11.02
C ASN A 96 3.84 22.52 10.81
N TYR A 97 2.86 23.08 10.08
CA TYR A 97 2.54 24.50 10.17
C TYR A 97 1.82 24.79 11.49
N SER A 98 2.42 24.39 12.62
CA SER A 98 2.01 24.93 13.91
C SER A 98 2.52 26.36 13.93
N THR A 99 1.66 27.30 13.54
CA THR A 99 1.84 28.74 13.81
C THR A 99 1.83 28.94 15.32
N ALA A 100 2.94 28.63 15.97
CA ALA A 100 3.23 29.16 17.29
C ALA A 100 3.58 30.63 17.08
N LEU A 101 2.56 31.48 17.18
CA LEU A 101 2.76 32.89 17.50
C LEU A 101 3.51 32.92 18.83
N ALA A 102 4.84 32.98 18.77
CA ALA A 102 5.70 33.25 19.91
C ALA A 102 5.50 34.71 20.31
N VAL A 103 4.37 34.97 20.97
CA VAL A 103 4.14 36.20 21.71
C VAL A 103 5.14 36.19 22.86
N TRP A 104 5.95 37.25 22.91
CA TRP A 104 6.89 37.59 23.96
C TRP A 104 6.41 37.14 25.35
N GLY A 105 7.18 36.27 26.01
CA GLY A 105 6.89 35.91 27.38
C GLY A 105 7.78 34.78 27.86
N CYS A 106 8.70 35.13 28.73
CA CYS A 106 9.46 34.24 29.60
C CYS A 106 8.52 33.25 30.32
N PHE A 107 8.32 32.06 29.75
CA PHE A 107 7.88 30.87 30.46
C PHE A 107 8.63 29.69 29.87
N SER A 108 9.64 29.22 30.60
CA SER A 108 10.27 27.92 30.35
C SER A 108 9.28 26.82 30.73
N THR A 109 8.28 26.57 29.90
CA THR A 109 7.71 25.23 29.85
C THR A 109 8.79 24.36 29.23
N ARG A 110 9.25 23.38 30.01
CA ARG A 110 9.96 22.22 29.51
C ARG A 110 9.00 21.45 28.59
N ALA A 111 8.65 22.04 27.45
CA ALA A 111 8.12 21.29 26.34
C ALA A 111 9.21 20.28 26.05
N ASN A 112 8.91 19.01 26.30
CA ASN A 112 9.70 17.92 25.76
C ASN A 112 9.72 18.17 24.25
N TYR A 113 10.75 18.87 23.77
CA TYR A 113 11.30 18.67 22.44
C TYR A 113 11.88 17.26 22.45
N SER A 114 10.99 16.28 22.54
CA SER A 114 11.14 15.08 21.75
C SER A 114 11.10 15.60 20.31
N ALA A 115 12.25 16.02 19.81
CA ALA A 115 12.57 15.99 18.39
C ALA A 115 12.62 14.52 17.93
N ALA A 116 11.56 13.77 18.28
CA ALA A 116 11.22 12.53 17.63
C ALA A 116 10.75 12.97 16.25
N ASN A 117 11.60 12.72 15.26
CA ASN A 117 11.26 12.78 13.85
C ASN A 117 9.84 12.22 13.66
N ASP A 118 8.85 13.09 13.49
CA ASP A 118 7.47 12.65 13.27
C ASP A 118 7.38 12.19 11.81
N THR A 119 7.83 10.96 11.58
CA THR A 119 7.86 10.32 10.27
C THR A 119 6.41 10.15 9.83
N MET A 120 6.05 10.82 8.74
CA MET A 120 4.69 10.75 8.21
C MET A 120 4.45 9.34 7.62
N HIS A 121 3.32 8.73 7.96
CA HIS A 121 2.94 7.43 7.42
C HIS A 121 2.62 7.51 5.90
N ALA A 122 2.96 6.49 5.11
CA ALA A 122 2.75 6.52 3.65
C ALA A 122 1.29 6.79 3.24
N TRP A 123 0.31 6.21 3.95
CA TRP A 123 -1.11 6.50 3.70
C TRP A 123 -1.46 8.00 3.82
N LYS A 124 -0.84 8.73 4.74
CA LYS A 124 -1.09 10.16 4.92
C LYS A 124 -0.64 10.95 3.69
N LEU A 125 0.47 10.58 3.05
CA LEU A 125 0.91 11.14 1.78
C LEU A 125 -0.16 10.96 0.67
N PHE A 126 -0.84 9.81 0.66
CA PHE A 126 -1.86 9.49 -0.34
C PHE A 126 -3.11 10.35 -0.11
N LEU A 127 -3.47 10.59 1.16
CA LEU A 127 -4.52 11.55 1.51
C LEU A 127 -4.13 12.98 1.11
N LYS A 128 -2.88 13.41 1.32
CA LYS A 128 -2.41 14.73 0.84
C LYS A 128 -2.51 14.85 -0.69
N TYR A 129 -2.20 13.79 -1.42
CA TYR A 129 -2.41 13.74 -2.87
C TYR A 129 -3.90 13.86 -3.23
N TYR A 130 -4.76 13.10 -2.55
CA TYR A 130 -6.21 13.12 -2.74
C TYR A 130 -6.80 14.52 -2.53
N ASP A 131 -6.45 15.16 -1.42
CA ASP A 131 -6.89 16.52 -1.07
C ASP A 131 -6.42 17.54 -2.12
N MET A 132 -5.14 17.51 -2.48
CA MET A 132 -4.55 18.39 -3.50
C MET A 132 -5.21 18.24 -4.88
N LYS A 133 -5.80 17.08 -5.17
CA LYS A 133 -6.50 16.82 -6.44
C LYS A 133 -8.02 16.97 -6.33
N HIS A 134 -8.51 17.62 -5.29
CA HIS A 134 -9.95 17.83 -5.05
C HIS A 134 -10.72 16.49 -5.06
N GLY A 135 -10.13 15.46 -4.46
CA GLY A 135 -10.68 14.11 -4.47
C GLY A 135 -12.11 14.04 -3.94
N ASN A 136 -12.41 14.76 -2.86
CA ASN A 136 -13.74 14.81 -2.28
C ASN A 136 -14.79 15.43 -3.22
N GLU A 137 -14.42 16.48 -3.96
CA GLU A 137 -15.31 17.10 -4.96
C GLU A 137 -15.54 16.15 -6.13
N PHE A 138 -14.48 15.48 -6.59
CA PHE A 138 -14.56 14.45 -7.63
C PHE A 138 -15.49 13.30 -7.22
N ALA A 139 -15.31 12.75 -6.01
CA ALA A 139 -16.12 11.66 -5.47
C ALA A 139 -17.59 12.04 -5.30
N ASN A 140 -17.87 13.31 -4.95
CA ASN A 140 -19.23 13.78 -4.73
C ASN A 140 -19.94 14.29 -5.98
N SER A 141 -19.25 14.39 -7.12
CA SER A 141 -19.84 14.89 -8.36
C SER A 141 -21.03 14.04 -8.84
N PRO A 142 -22.10 14.64 -9.39
CA PRO A 142 -23.28 13.90 -9.85
C PRO A 142 -22.95 12.83 -10.89
N ALA A 143 -22.09 13.15 -11.86
CA ALA A 143 -21.65 12.22 -12.89
C ALA A 143 -20.95 11.00 -12.30
N ARG A 144 -20.15 11.18 -11.23
CA ARG A 144 -19.48 10.07 -10.56
C ARG A 144 -20.46 9.18 -9.81
N LYS A 145 -21.35 9.76 -8.99
CA LYS A 145 -22.38 9.00 -8.25
C LYS A 145 -23.30 8.21 -9.16
N LEU A 146 -23.68 8.78 -10.30
CA LEU A 146 -24.44 8.08 -11.32
C LEU A 146 -23.65 6.91 -11.91
N SER A 147 -22.40 7.16 -12.33
CA SER A 147 -21.55 6.12 -12.92
C SER A 147 -21.29 4.96 -11.96
N GLU A 148 -21.08 5.25 -10.67
CA GLU A 148 -20.95 4.22 -9.62
C GLU A 148 -22.25 3.42 -9.45
N SER A 149 -23.40 4.10 -9.44
CA SER A 149 -24.70 3.44 -9.27
C SER A 149 -25.02 2.45 -10.39
N PHE A 150 -24.50 2.70 -11.60
CA PHE A 150 -24.68 1.84 -12.78
C PHE A 150 -23.43 1.01 -13.11
N SER A 151 -22.40 1.00 -12.25
CA SER A 151 -21.14 0.28 -12.47
C SER A 151 -20.49 0.54 -13.85
N LEU A 152 -20.55 1.79 -14.32
CA LEU A 152 -20.04 2.17 -15.64
C LEU A 152 -18.51 2.32 -15.61
N ASP A 153 -17.86 1.86 -16.66
CA ASP A 153 -16.44 2.07 -16.97
C ASP A 153 -16.16 3.42 -17.67
N VAL A 154 -17.23 4.20 -17.88
CA VAL A 154 -17.22 5.50 -18.55
C VAL A 154 -17.91 6.53 -17.67
N VAL A 155 -17.27 7.69 -17.44
CA VAL A 155 -17.86 8.82 -16.70
C VAL A 155 -17.97 10.01 -17.64
N GLY A 156 -19.19 10.49 -17.88
CA GLY A 156 -19.44 11.65 -18.76
C GLY A 156 -19.01 11.40 -20.21
N GLY A 157 -19.18 10.18 -20.72
CA GLY A 157 -18.85 9.80 -22.10
C GLY A 157 -17.35 9.61 -22.38
N LYS A 158 -16.49 9.64 -21.35
CA LYS A 158 -15.04 9.39 -21.47
C LYS A 158 -14.61 8.19 -20.62
N PRO A 159 -13.64 7.38 -21.08
CA PRO A 159 -13.11 6.28 -20.30
C PRO A 159 -12.49 6.78 -19.00
N ILE A 160 -12.65 6.01 -17.92
CA ILE A 160 -12.07 6.36 -16.62
C ILE A 160 -10.54 6.38 -16.74
N THR A 161 -9.97 7.56 -16.46
CA THR A 161 -8.50 7.72 -16.45
C THR A 161 -7.88 7.02 -15.23
N ILE A 162 -6.60 6.64 -15.32
CA ILE A 162 -5.86 6.06 -14.18
C ILE A 162 -5.89 6.99 -12.96
N LYS A 163 -5.85 8.31 -13.16
CA LYS A 163 -5.98 9.30 -12.09
C LYS A 163 -7.34 9.21 -11.40
N GLN A 164 -8.43 9.14 -12.16
CA GLN A 164 -9.77 9.01 -11.60
C GLN A 164 -9.91 7.68 -10.86
N CYS A 165 -9.40 6.58 -11.42
CA CYS A 165 -9.36 5.27 -10.77
C CYS A 165 -8.59 5.32 -9.43
N LEU A 166 -7.44 6.02 -9.37
CA LEU A 166 -6.68 6.25 -8.14
C LEU A 166 -7.50 7.03 -7.10
N LEU A 167 -8.13 8.15 -7.50
CA LEU A 167 -8.94 8.97 -6.59
C LEU A 167 -10.13 8.18 -6.04
N SER A 168 -10.82 7.43 -6.89
CA SER A 168 -11.92 6.54 -6.49
C SER A 168 -11.46 5.44 -5.54
N GLY A 169 -10.30 4.84 -5.79
CA GLY A 169 -9.72 3.83 -4.90
C GLY A 169 -9.42 4.38 -3.51
N ILE A 170 -8.81 5.57 -3.42
CA ILE A 170 -8.54 6.23 -2.14
C ILE A 170 -9.85 6.56 -1.41
N ASP A 171 -10.82 7.16 -2.10
CA ASP A 171 -12.13 7.52 -1.53
C ASP A 171 -12.88 6.29 -0.97
N ASN A 172 -12.91 5.20 -1.73
CA ASN A 172 -13.55 3.96 -1.31
C ASN A 172 -12.90 3.38 -0.05
N ILE A 173 -11.56 3.42 0.04
CA ILE A 173 -10.84 2.94 1.23
C ILE A 173 -11.10 3.86 2.41
N VAL A 174 -11.12 5.18 2.22
CA VAL A 174 -11.48 6.13 3.28
C VAL A 174 -12.87 5.81 3.83
N LYS A 175 -13.89 5.71 2.96
CA LYS A 175 -15.27 5.36 3.36
C LYS A 175 -15.38 4.01 4.05
N LEU A 176 -14.68 3.00 3.53
CA LEU A 176 -14.66 1.66 4.12
C LEU A 176 -14.08 1.66 5.53
N HIS A 177 -13.04 2.46 5.78
CA HIS A 177 -12.30 2.45 7.04
C HIS A 177 -12.79 3.51 8.04
N GLU A 178 -13.46 4.59 7.61
CA GLU A 178 -14.19 5.54 8.48
C GLU A 178 -15.24 4.82 9.33
N LYS A 179 -15.98 3.87 8.71
CA LYS A 179 -16.99 3.06 9.39
C LYS A 179 -16.42 2.20 10.53
N HIS A 180 -15.13 1.91 10.53
CA HIS A 180 -14.49 0.93 11.42
C HIS A 180 -13.28 1.46 12.21
N ASN A 181 -13.01 2.77 12.17
CA ASN A 181 -11.95 3.47 12.93
C ASN A 181 -10.56 2.78 12.83
N LYS A 182 -10.20 2.36 11.61
CA LYS A 182 -8.99 1.56 11.35
C LYS A 182 -7.72 2.41 11.27
N SER A 183 -6.57 1.79 11.56
CA SER A 183 -5.26 2.45 11.52
C SER A 183 -4.83 2.83 10.09
N MET A 184 -3.95 3.83 9.97
CA MET A 184 -3.34 4.22 8.68
C MET A 184 -2.67 3.05 7.96
N ASP A 185 -2.07 2.13 8.71
CA ASP A 185 -1.45 0.91 8.19
C ASP A 185 -2.49 -0.04 7.57
N SER A 186 -3.66 -0.18 8.20
CA SER A 186 -4.77 -0.97 7.65
C SER A 186 -5.27 -0.37 6.34
N CYS A 187 -5.42 0.96 6.27
CA CYS A 187 -5.82 1.64 5.03
C CYS A 187 -4.76 1.44 3.93
N PHE A 188 -3.48 1.57 4.25
CA PHE A 188 -2.40 1.35 3.29
C PHE A 188 -2.38 -0.09 2.76
N LYS A 189 -2.49 -1.10 3.63
CA LYS A 189 -2.57 -2.51 3.21
C LYS A 189 -3.76 -2.77 2.30
N SER A 190 -4.91 -2.17 2.63
CA SER A 190 -6.13 -2.25 1.82
C SER A 190 -5.93 -1.61 0.44
N PHE A 191 -5.21 -0.49 0.39
CA PHE A 191 -4.83 0.15 -0.86
C PHE A 191 -3.92 -0.71 -1.72
N VAL A 192 -2.90 -1.33 -1.13
CA VAL A 192 -2.01 -2.23 -1.88
C VAL A 192 -2.81 -3.40 -2.48
N CYS A 193 -3.71 -4.02 -1.71
CA CYS A 193 -4.61 -5.06 -2.23
C CYS A 193 -5.47 -4.55 -3.38
N TYR A 194 -6.13 -3.40 -3.21
CA TYR A 194 -6.94 -2.76 -4.26
C TYR A 194 -6.13 -2.52 -5.54
N ALA A 195 -4.96 -1.92 -5.42
CA ALA A 195 -4.12 -1.55 -6.55
C ALA A 195 -3.53 -2.76 -7.30
N LEU A 196 -3.30 -3.88 -6.60
CA LEU A 196 -2.90 -5.15 -7.20
C LEU A 196 -4.05 -5.81 -7.96
N ASN A 197 -5.26 -5.85 -7.39
CA ASN A 197 -6.45 -6.35 -8.09
C ASN A 197 -6.71 -5.55 -9.39
N GLU A 198 -6.50 -4.24 -9.34
CA GLU A 198 -6.65 -3.36 -10.50
C GLU A 198 -5.47 -3.41 -11.50
N LYS A 199 -4.40 -4.16 -11.20
CA LYS A 199 -3.14 -4.19 -11.97
C LYS A 199 -2.53 -2.80 -12.21
N LYS A 200 -2.75 -1.88 -11.27
CA LYS A 200 -2.40 -0.45 -11.39
C LYS A 200 -1.45 0.03 -10.30
N LEU A 201 -0.93 -0.83 -9.43
CA LEU A 201 -0.03 -0.45 -8.34
C LEU A 201 1.13 0.44 -8.80
N VAL A 202 1.90 0.03 -9.81
CA VAL A 202 3.01 0.82 -10.36
C VAL A 202 2.54 2.16 -10.92
N SER A 203 1.43 2.16 -11.67
CA SER A 203 0.84 3.36 -12.28
C SER A 203 0.36 4.36 -11.23
N PHE A 204 -0.28 3.88 -10.17
CA PHE A 204 -0.74 4.71 -9.05
C PHE A 204 0.42 5.32 -8.27
N LEU A 205 1.41 4.51 -7.90
CA LEU A 205 2.61 5.00 -7.23
C LEU A 205 3.32 6.05 -8.09
N ARG A 206 3.45 5.81 -9.40
CA ARG A 206 4.07 6.76 -10.33
C ARG A 206 3.33 8.09 -10.38
N ILE A 207 2.00 8.09 -10.36
CA ILE A 207 1.20 9.34 -10.32
C ILE A 207 1.48 10.13 -9.05
N ILE A 208 1.47 9.47 -7.89
CA ILE A 208 1.72 10.11 -6.59
C ILE A 208 3.15 10.65 -6.55
N LEU A 209 4.14 9.78 -6.84
CA LEU A 209 5.56 10.08 -6.69
C LEU A 209 6.11 11.04 -7.76
N LYS A 210 5.42 11.23 -8.89
CA LYS A 210 5.77 12.27 -9.88
C LYS A 210 5.10 13.61 -9.62
N THR A 211 4.25 13.72 -8.60
CA THR A 211 3.60 14.99 -8.30
C THR A 211 4.57 15.91 -7.57
N VAL A 212 5.26 16.76 -8.32
CA VAL A 212 6.32 17.68 -7.83
C VAL A 212 5.96 18.40 -6.52
N PRO A 213 4.83 19.12 -6.38
CA PRO A 213 4.53 19.82 -5.13
C PRO A 213 4.35 18.87 -3.94
N LEU A 214 3.92 17.64 -4.17
CA LEU A 214 3.81 16.63 -3.11
C LEU A 214 5.20 16.18 -2.65
N ILE A 215 6.10 15.91 -3.60
CA ILE A 215 7.46 15.47 -3.30
C ILE A 215 8.26 16.57 -2.62
N GLU A 216 8.16 17.81 -3.10
CA GLU A 216 8.90 18.93 -2.53
C GLU A 216 8.47 19.27 -1.10
N ASN A 217 7.17 19.14 -0.79
CA ASN A 217 6.64 19.53 0.52
C ASN A 217 6.78 18.47 1.62
N TYR A 218 6.98 17.19 1.25
CA TYR A 218 6.90 16.08 2.20
C TYR A 218 8.09 15.13 2.20
N TYR A 219 9.02 15.23 1.22
CA TYR A 219 10.22 14.40 1.19
C TYR A 219 11.50 15.20 1.43
N GLN A 220 12.32 14.69 2.34
CA GLN A 220 13.68 15.16 2.59
C GLN A 220 14.56 14.96 1.36
N SER A 221 15.58 15.82 1.19
CA SER A 221 16.50 15.75 0.05
C SER A 221 17.28 14.43 -0.04
N TRP A 222 17.56 13.79 1.10
CA TRP A 222 18.19 12.48 1.20
C TRP A 222 17.24 11.30 1.06
N SER A 223 15.92 11.54 0.89
CA SER A 223 14.94 10.48 0.73
C SER A 223 15.23 9.58 -0.46
N TYR A 224 14.83 8.31 -0.38
CA TYR A 224 14.99 7.37 -1.48
C TYR A 224 14.23 7.86 -2.71
N THR A 225 13.01 8.37 -2.52
CA THR A 225 12.20 8.98 -3.57
C THR A 225 12.92 10.12 -4.31
N LYS A 226 13.53 11.09 -3.60
CA LYS A 226 14.23 12.22 -4.25
C LYS A 226 15.57 11.81 -4.86
N THR A 227 16.28 10.85 -4.26
CA THR A 227 17.62 10.45 -4.71
C THR A 227 17.59 9.49 -5.90
N THR A 228 16.63 8.57 -5.96
CA THR A 228 16.55 7.55 -7.03
C THR A 228 15.39 7.76 -8.00
N GLY A 229 14.44 8.64 -7.66
CA GLY A 229 13.18 8.75 -8.38
C GLY A 229 12.25 7.54 -8.19
N PHE A 230 12.57 6.65 -7.25
CA PHE A 230 11.87 5.38 -7.00
C PHE A 230 11.85 4.42 -8.21
N HIS A 231 12.68 4.67 -9.23
CA HIS A 231 12.56 4.01 -10.54
C HIS A 231 12.80 2.50 -10.49
N ASP A 232 13.83 2.07 -9.78
CA ASP A 232 14.21 0.67 -9.61
C ASP A 232 13.18 -0.10 -8.78
N ALA A 233 12.60 0.50 -7.72
CA ALA A 233 11.51 -0.12 -6.97
C ALA A 233 10.23 -0.24 -7.80
N LEU A 234 9.87 0.77 -8.59
CA LEU A 234 8.75 0.67 -9.54
C LEU A 234 8.99 -0.43 -10.57
N HIS A 235 10.23 -0.58 -11.06
CA HIS A 235 10.59 -1.62 -12.03
C HIS A 235 10.41 -3.02 -11.45
N SER A 236 10.89 -3.27 -10.23
CA SER A 236 10.70 -4.57 -9.59
C SER A 236 9.23 -4.88 -9.29
N LEU A 237 8.44 -3.89 -8.88
CA LEU A 237 7.00 -4.05 -8.66
C LEU A 237 6.22 -4.38 -9.95
N ASP A 238 6.74 -3.99 -11.11
CA ASP A 238 6.08 -4.23 -12.40
C ASP A 238 5.96 -5.72 -12.74
N ARG A 239 6.81 -6.56 -12.14
CA ARG A 239 6.72 -8.03 -12.21
C ARG A 239 5.38 -8.56 -11.67
N LEU A 240 4.70 -7.79 -10.82
CA LEU A 240 3.39 -8.14 -10.26
C LEU A 240 2.23 -7.73 -11.18
N THR A 241 2.45 -6.84 -12.15
CA THR A 241 1.38 -6.24 -12.98
C THR A 241 0.65 -7.28 -13.84
N SER A 242 1.33 -8.35 -14.26
CA SER A 242 0.72 -9.40 -15.11
C SER A 242 -0.11 -10.42 -14.32
N ILE A 243 -0.09 -10.39 -12.99
CA ILE A 243 -0.76 -11.38 -12.14
C ILE A 243 -2.19 -10.93 -11.86
N ASP A 244 -3.13 -11.87 -11.91
CA ASP A 244 -4.54 -11.61 -11.65
C ASP A 244 -4.90 -11.86 -10.18
N PHE A 245 -4.81 -10.80 -9.39
CA PHE A 245 -5.06 -10.86 -7.95
C PHE A 245 -6.55 -10.71 -7.61
N HIS A 246 -7.01 -11.50 -6.64
CA HIS A 246 -8.36 -11.44 -6.08
C HIS A 246 -8.31 -11.24 -4.56
N LEU A 247 -7.68 -10.15 -4.13
CA LEU A 247 -7.37 -9.89 -2.72
C LEU A 247 -8.53 -9.19 -2.00
N PRO A 248 -8.85 -9.59 -0.75
CA PRO A 248 -9.86 -8.92 0.04
C PRO A 248 -9.34 -7.57 0.57
N ILE A 249 -10.09 -6.50 0.26
CA ILE A 249 -9.70 -5.12 0.63
C ILE A 249 -9.99 -4.82 2.11
N ASN A 250 -10.97 -5.50 2.73
CA ASN A 250 -11.48 -5.20 4.08
C ASN A 250 -10.92 -6.11 5.22
N VAL A 251 -9.94 -6.97 4.94
CA VAL A 251 -9.49 -8.00 5.90
C VAL A 251 -8.62 -7.43 7.04
N SER A 252 -9.09 -7.64 8.28
CA SER A 252 -8.27 -7.52 9.50
C SER A 252 -7.64 -8.89 9.79
N VAL A 253 -6.34 -9.03 9.57
CA VAL A 253 -5.61 -10.31 9.63
C VAL A 253 -5.79 -11.04 10.98
N ARG A 254 -6.12 -10.33 12.08
CA ARG A 254 -6.43 -10.93 13.39
C ARG A 254 -7.52 -11.99 13.39
N ARG A 255 -8.49 -11.93 12.48
CA ARG A 255 -9.56 -12.97 12.42
C ARG A 255 -9.08 -14.30 11.85
N PHE A 256 -7.92 -14.35 11.20
CA PHE A 256 -7.43 -15.54 10.49
C PHE A 256 -6.39 -16.33 11.30
N MET A 257 -5.75 -15.72 12.30
CA MET A 257 -4.86 -16.43 13.23
C MET A 257 -5.62 -17.10 14.39
N ASN A 258 -6.85 -16.66 14.70
CA ASN A 258 -7.65 -17.24 15.79
C ASN A 258 -8.22 -18.64 15.48
N ASN A 259 -8.16 -19.10 14.22
CA ASN A 259 -8.48 -20.49 13.88
C ASN A 259 -7.28 -21.44 14.08
N ARG A 260 -6.08 -20.92 14.32
CA ARG A 260 -4.88 -21.75 14.62
C ARG A 260 -4.77 -22.12 16.10
N ASP A 261 -5.32 -21.32 17.01
CA ASP A 261 -5.18 -21.54 18.47
C ASP A 261 -6.39 -22.27 19.09
N LEU A 262 -7.30 -22.80 18.26
CA LEU A 262 -8.46 -23.59 18.70
C LEU A 262 -8.41 -25.06 18.24
N ILE A 263 -7.27 -25.47 17.68
CA ILE A 263 -6.99 -26.86 17.31
C ILE A 263 -5.66 -27.24 17.97
N GLU A 264 -5.67 -27.32 19.29
CA GLU A 264 -4.71 -28.10 20.08
C GLU A 264 -5.47 -28.80 21.22
#